data_AF-A0A183KD68-F1
#
_entry.id   AF-A0A183KD68-F1
#
_cell.length_a   1.000
_cell.length_b   1.000
_cell.length_c   1.000
_cell.angle_alpha   90.00
_cell.angle_beta   90.00
_cell.angle_gamma   90.00
#
_symmetry.space_group_name_H-M   'P 1'
#
loop_
_entity.id
_entity.type
_entity.pdbx_description
1 polymer ?
#
loop_
_entity_poly.entity_id
_entity_poly.type
_entity_poly.pdbx_seq_one_letter_code
_entity_poly.pdbx_strand_id
1 'polypeptide(L)'
;MKIKNTNDFVDTTSRLESCTCSQNLIETGLFLHASFLGSPIIDQSLVDLALKIPKCLSVSRVLVLYTGGTIGMKCVNGSYCSVENFFLSTLYKMPTFCDSEFQVHINQFNIEHLHHRLSKTNVSPHTRNTHSKFSKRESSLTESDHIQTYALPIDKTGHRILYTIVEYWPLLDSSDLSMNEWKRIAQDIYAFYNEFDGFVVLHGTDTLAYTASALSFMLENLDKPVVLTGAQLPVFEFRSDGWNNFLGALMIAGGNYAICEVTVLFHDK
;
A
#
# COMPACT_ATOMS: atom_id res chain seq x y z
N MET A 1 -2.38 -18.71 8.98
CA MET A 1 -1.13 -18.27 8.33
C MET A 1 0.05 -18.27 9.31
N LYS A 2 1.26 -18.65 8.91
CA LYS A 2 2.52 -18.51 9.69
C LYS A 2 3.64 -18.07 8.74
N ILE A 3 4.62 -17.29 9.23
CA ILE A 3 5.81 -16.90 8.47
C ILE A 3 7.02 -17.74 8.94
N LYS A 4 7.76 -18.34 8.01
CA LYS A 4 9.01 -19.07 8.31
C LYS A 4 10.17 -18.10 8.60
N ASN A 5 10.89 -18.29 9.71
CA ASN A 5 12.12 -17.55 10.02
C ASN A 5 13.32 -18.13 9.26
N THR A 6 14.00 -17.29 8.49
CA THR A 6 15.24 -17.60 7.78
C THR A 6 16.33 -16.64 8.28
N ASN A 7 17.04 -17.05 9.33
CA ASN A 7 18.25 -16.38 9.79
C ASN A 7 19.43 -17.26 9.39
N ASP A 8 20.08 -16.96 8.27
CA ASP A 8 21.48 -17.32 8.02
C ASP A 8 21.97 -16.57 6.77
N PHE A 9 23.19 -16.01 6.86
CA PHE A 9 24.11 -15.52 5.81
C PHE A 9 24.38 -14.02 5.61
N VAL A 10 25.56 -13.67 6.14
CA VAL A 10 26.65 -12.73 5.79
C VAL A 10 26.44 -11.68 4.69
N ASP A 11 26.68 -10.45 5.12
CA ASP A 11 26.75 -9.17 4.43
C ASP A 11 28.00 -9.01 3.54
N THR A 12 27.81 -8.60 2.28
CA THR A 12 28.87 -8.04 1.44
C THR A 12 28.34 -6.82 0.69
N THR A 13 28.47 -5.65 1.31
CA THR A 13 28.22 -4.35 0.69
C THR A 13 29.49 -3.84 0.00
N SER A 14 29.44 -3.61 -1.31
CA SER A 14 30.32 -2.60 -1.93
C SER A 14 29.73 -2.01 -3.21
N ARG A 15 29.70 -0.67 -3.22
CA ARG A 15 29.56 0.28 -4.35
C ARG A 15 28.18 0.50 -4.93
N LEU A 16 27.67 1.73 -4.71
CA LEU A 16 27.18 2.65 -5.75
C LEU A 16 27.10 4.07 -5.15
N GLU A 17 27.94 4.98 -5.65
CA GLU A 17 27.88 6.42 -5.40
C GLU A 17 27.07 7.07 -6.53
N SER A 18 25.90 7.66 -6.23
CA SER A 18 25.39 8.91 -6.86
C SER A 18 23.95 9.25 -6.41
N CYS A 19 23.81 10.08 -5.37
CA CYS A 19 22.75 11.11 -5.19
C CYS A 19 22.85 11.65 -3.75
N THR A 20 23.51 12.80 -3.58
CA THR A 20 23.90 13.37 -2.27
C THR A 20 22.75 13.96 -1.45
N CYS A 21 21.50 13.92 -1.94
CA CYS A 21 20.32 14.31 -1.16
C CYS A 21 19.72 13.12 -0.35
N SER A 22 20.03 11.88 -0.74
CA SER A 22 19.41 10.66 -0.18
C SER A 22 20.22 10.00 0.94
N GLN A 23 21.46 10.43 1.20
CA GLN A 23 22.39 9.69 2.07
C GLN A 23 22.12 9.88 3.57
N ASN A 24 21.53 11.00 4.02
CA ASN A 24 21.38 11.28 5.46
C ASN A 24 20.14 10.64 6.12
N LEU A 25 19.20 10.06 5.35
CA LEU A 25 17.99 9.42 5.89
C LEU A 25 18.03 7.89 5.85
N ILE A 26 18.98 7.30 5.10
CA ILE A 26 19.20 5.84 5.11
C ILE A 26 19.84 5.40 6.44
N GLU A 27 20.60 6.28 7.10
CA GLU A 27 21.26 5.98 8.38
C GLU A 27 20.31 5.80 9.58
N THR A 28 19.03 6.24 9.50
CA THR A 28 18.08 6.12 10.61
C THR A 28 17.22 4.85 10.59
N GLY A 29 17.31 4.01 9.55
CA GLY A 29 16.68 2.68 9.49
C GLY A 29 15.14 2.69 9.59
N LEU A 30 14.48 3.82 9.37
CA LEU A 30 13.04 3.96 9.55
C LEU A 30 12.29 3.51 8.28
N PHE A 31 12.07 2.20 8.15
CA PHE A 31 11.21 1.62 7.12
C PHE A 31 9.75 1.65 7.57
N LEU A 32 8.84 2.14 6.72
CA LEU A 32 7.40 2.15 7.01
C LEU A 32 6.81 0.73 6.96
N HIS A 33 6.74 0.04 8.09
CA HIS A 33 6.01 -1.23 8.19
C HIS A 33 4.51 -0.93 8.28
N ALA A 34 3.67 -1.59 7.48
CA ALA A 34 2.23 -1.43 7.62
C ALA A 34 1.78 -1.84 9.05
N SER A 35 2.48 -2.78 9.71
CA SER A 35 2.19 -3.17 11.09
C SER A 35 2.24 -2.02 12.13
N PHE A 36 2.90 -0.89 11.84
CA PHE A 36 2.92 0.28 12.72
C PHE A 36 1.61 1.09 12.72
N LEU A 37 0.66 0.77 11.83
CA LEU A 37 -0.48 1.65 11.53
C LEU A 37 -1.59 1.69 12.58
N GLY A 38 -1.57 0.78 13.55
CA GLY A 38 -2.40 0.83 14.75
C GLY A 38 -3.87 1.12 14.48
N SER A 39 -4.66 0.07 14.25
CA SER A 39 -6.12 0.00 13.96
C SER A 39 -6.44 -0.25 12.48
N PRO A 40 -7.58 -0.90 12.18
CA PRO A 40 -7.95 -1.23 10.81
C PRO A 40 -8.16 0.01 9.95
N ILE A 41 -7.52 0.00 8.79
CA ILE A 41 -7.57 1.10 7.82
C ILE A 41 -8.95 1.13 7.12
N ILE A 42 -9.65 -0.01 7.11
CA ILE A 42 -11.05 -0.15 6.68
C ILE A 42 -11.83 -0.86 7.80
N ASP A 43 -12.45 -0.08 8.67
CA ASP A 43 -13.31 -0.59 9.74
C ASP A 43 -14.71 -0.99 9.23
N GLN A 44 -15.40 -1.83 10.01
CA GLN A 44 -16.76 -2.30 9.72
C GLN A 44 -17.74 -1.14 9.51
N SER A 45 -17.57 -0.03 10.22
CA SER A 45 -18.40 1.17 10.06
C SER A 45 -18.35 1.77 8.65
N LEU A 46 -17.17 1.74 7.99
CA LEU A 46 -17.03 2.19 6.59
C LEU A 46 -17.65 1.18 5.61
N VAL A 47 -17.52 -0.12 5.90
CA VAL A 47 -18.19 -1.19 5.15
C VAL A 47 -19.71 -1.04 5.22
N ASP A 48 -20.26 -0.81 6.40
CA ASP A 48 -21.70 -0.60 6.62
C ASP A 48 -22.20 0.64 5.88
N LEU A 49 -21.38 1.69 5.79
CA LEU A 49 -21.68 2.89 5.02
C LEU A 49 -21.74 2.59 3.51
N ALA A 50 -20.79 1.82 3.00
CA ALA A 50 -20.78 1.38 1.61
C ALA A 50 -22.02 0.52 1.27
N LEU A 51 -22.43 -0.38 2.17
CA LEU A 51 -23.60 -1.24 2.00
C LEU A 51 -24.94 -0.48 2.03
N LYS A 52 -24.99 0.73 2.62
CA LYS A 52 -26.19 1.58 2.58
C LYS A 52 -26.44 2.22 1.21
N ILE A 53 -25.46 2.21 0.32
CA ILE A 53 -25.58 2.82 -1.00
C ILE A 53 -26.49 1.98 -1.89
N PRO A 54 -27.48 2.58 -2.57
CA PRO A 54 -28.31 1.86 -3.52
C PRO A 54 -27.45 1.16 -4.58
N LYS A 55 -27.74 -0.12 -4.86
CA LYS A 55 -27.00 -1.03 -5.75
C LYS A 55 -25.78 -1.74 -5.13
N CYS A 56 -25.30 -1.34 -3.96
CA CYS A 56 -24.22 -2.05 -3.27
C CYS A 56 -24.80 -3.25 -2.50
N LEU A 57 -24.48 -4.47 -2.93
CA LEU A 57 -24.96 -5.72 -2.35
C LEU A 57 -23.90 -6.42 -1.49
N SER A 58 -22.62 -6.22 -1.81
CA SER A 58 -21.50 -6.80 -1.07
C SER A 58 -20.27 -5.92 -1.19
N VAL A 59 -19.38 -6.02 -0.19
CA VAL A 59 -18.15 -5.23 -0.11
C VAL A 59 -16.99 -6.15 0.23
N SER A 60 -15.88 -5.99 -0.48
CA SER A 60 -14.60 -6.60 -0.14
C SER A 60 -13.57 -5.53 0.20
N ARG A 61 -12.62 -5.88 1.07
CA ARG A 61 -11.51 -5.04 1.51
C ARG A 61 -10.22 -5.60 0.93
N VAL A 62 -9.47 -4.80 0.18
CA VAL A 62 -8.19 -5.22 -0.40
C VAL A 62 -7.06 -4.35 0.14
N LEU A 63 -5.97 -4.98 0.61
CA LEU A 63 -4.75 -4.26 0.98
C LEU A 63 -3.80 -4.27 -0.21
N VAL A 64 -3.32 -3.10 -0.59
CA VAL A 64 -2.34 -2.92 -1.65
C VAL A 64 -1.03 -2.47 -1.03
N LEU A 65 0.01 -3.29 -1.16
CA LEU A 65 1.37 -2.94 -0.75
C LEU A 65 2.12 -2.42 -1.97
N TYR A 66 2.46 -1.14 -1.98
CA TYR A 66 3.19 -0.51 -3.08
C TYR A 66 4.68 -0.40 -2.73
N THR A 67 5.47 -1.32 -3.29
CA THR A 67 6.90 -1.45 -2.99
C THR A 67 7.78 -0.65 -3.95
N GLY A 68 7.26 -0.30 -5.13
CA GLY A 68 7.95 0.45 -6.16
C GLY A 68 7.70 -0.12 -7.57
N GLY A 69 8.68 0.07 -8.45
CA GLY A 69 8.58 -0.30 -9.85
C GLY A 69 7.87 0.72 -10.74
N THR A 70 7.97 0.52 -12.05
CA THR A 70 7.54 1.49 -13.08
C THR A 70 6.07 1.90 -12.96
N ILE A 71 5.18 1.04 -12.44
CA ILE A 71 3.74 1.29 -12.37
C ILE A 71 3.36 2.62 -11.67
N GLY A 72 4.16 3.09 -10.71
CA GLY A 72 3.92 4.35 -10.02
C GLY A 72 4.99 5.44 -10.25
N MET A 73 5.94 5.23 -11.18
CA MET A 73 7.05 6.15 -11.41
C MET A 73 6.69 7.37 -12.27
N LYS A 74 6.97 8.57 -11.79
CA LYS A 74 6.72 9.83 -12.52
C LYS A 74 7.78 10.06 -13.60
N CYS A 75 7.36 10.55 -14.77
CA CYS A 75 8.30 11.09 -15.77
C CYS A 75 8.82 12.46 -15.30
N VAL A 76 10.12 12.55 -15.02
CA VAL A 76 10.83 13.78 -14.66
C VAL A 76 12.01 13.95 -15.62
N ASN A 77 12.01 15.03 -16.39
CA ASN A 77 13.04 15.35 -17.39
C ASN A 77 13.30 14.21 -18.40
N GLY A 78 12.25 13.47 -18.80
CA GLY A 78 12.34 12.39 -19.78
C GLY A 78 12.83 11.04 -19.21
N SER A 79 13.01 10.94 -17.89
CA SER A 79 13.33 9.68 -17.21
C SER A 79 12.24 9.35 -16.18
N TYR A 80 11.94 8.07 -16.01
CA TYR A 80 11.01 7.63 -14.97
C TYR A 80 11.75 7.47 -13.64
N CYS A 81 11.19 8.03 -12.57
CA CYS A 81 11.71 7.88 -11.22
C CYS A 81 10.59 7.71 -10.20
N SER A 82 10.89 7.01 -9.11
CA SER A 82 10.00 6.89 -7.97
C SER A 82 9.86 8.25 -7.28
N VAL A 83 8.63 8.74 -7.18
CA VAL A 83 8.31 9.99 -6.47
C VAL A 83 7.27 9.68 -5.40
N GLU A 84 7.63 9.98 -4.17
CA GLU A 84 6.80 9.79 -2.98
C GLU A 84 5.42 10.45 -3.15
N ASN A 85 4.37 9.74 -2.73
CA ASN A 85 2.96 10.13 -2.77
C ASN A 85 2.44 10.52 -4.17
N PHE A 86 3.24 10.35 -5.23
CA PHE A 86 2.82 10.68 -6.58
C PHE A 86 1.76 9.70 -7.08
N PHE A 87 1.95 8.40 -6.79
CA PHE A 87 1.03 7.35 -7.18
C PHE A 87 -0.35 7.53 -6.51
N LEU A 88 -0.35 7.65 -5.18
CA LEU A 88 -1.54 7.88 -4.35
C LEU A 88 -2.32 9.13 -4.78
N SER A 89 -1.64 10.28 -4.89
CA SER A 89 -2.29 11.54 -5.28
C SER A 89 -2.82 11.56 -6.72
N THR A 90 -2.25 10.74 -7.60
CA THR A 90 -2.69 10.62 -9.00
C THR A 90 -3.89 9.70 -9.14
N LEU A 91 -3.92 8.57 -8.42
CA LEU A 91 -5.07 7.64 -8.42
C LEU A 91 -6.37 8.32 -8.03
N TYR A 92 -6.33 9.28 -7.11
CA TYR A 92 -7.50 10.08 -6.71
C TYR A 92 -8.21 10.74 -7.91
N LYS A 93 -7.47 11.05 -8.98
CA LYS A 93 -7.97 11.72 -10.19
C LYS A 93 -8.48 10.75 -11.25
N MET A 94 -8.40 9.45 -11.03
CA MET A 94 -8.73 8.42 -12.01
C MET A 94 -10.08 7.76 -11.66
N PRO A 95 -11.18 8.06 -12.39
CA PRO A 95 -12.51 7.56 -12.03
C PRO A 95 -12.65 6.03 -12.05
N THR A 96 -11.78 5.34 -12.81
CA THR A 96 -11.72 3.88 -12.84
C THR A 96 -11.29 3.29 -11.50
N PHE A 97 -10.42 3.99 -10.77
CA PHE A 97 -9.85 3.54 -9.50
C PHE A 97 -10.49 4.24 -8.29
N CYS A 98 -11.13 5.38 -8.50
CA CYS A 98 -11.69 6.21 -7.45
C CYS A 98 -13.12 6.64 -7.80
N ASP A 99 -14.10 6.08 -7.10
CA ASP A 99 -15.46 6.60 -7.05
C ASP A 99 -15.48 7.90 -6.25
N SER A 100 -15.41 9.04 -6.94
CA SER A 100 -15.33 10.36 -6.33
C SER A 100 -16.51 10.70 -5.43
N GLU A 101 -17.70 10.16 -5.70
CA GLU A 101 -18.89 10.40 -4.87
C GLU A 101 -18.75 9.68 -3.52
N PHE A 102 -18.27 8.44 -3.54
CA PHE A 102 -18.02 7.70 -2.30
C PHE A 102 -16.77 8.18 -1.57
N GLN A 103 -15.75 8.66 -2.28
CA GLN A 103 -14.49 9.11 -1.68
C GLN A 103 -14.68 10.24 -0.66
N VAL A 104 -15.70 11.09 -0.81
CA VAL A 104 -16.07 12.11 0.18
C VAL A 104 -16.38 11.47 1.55
N HIS A 105 -17.07 10.33 1.54
CA HIS A 105 -17.42 9.60 2.74
C HIS A 105 -16.19 8.97 3.42
N ILE A 106 -15.27 8.43 2.63
CA ILE A 106 -13.98 7.91 3.13
C ILE A 106 -13.18 9.04 3.79
N ASN A 107 -13.08 10.20 3.14
CA ASN A 107 -12.34 11.34 3.67
C ASN A 107 -12.95 11.83 5.00
N GLN A 108 -14.28 11.93 5.07
CA GLN A 108 -14.98 12.30 6.30
C GLN A 108 -14.73 11.28 7.42
N PHE A 109 -14.83 9.99 7.10
CA PHE A 109 -14.55 8.89 8.03
C PHE A 109 -13.13 8.98 8.61
N ASN A 110 -12.12 9.20 7.75
CA ASN A 110 -10.73 9.32 8.16
C ASN A 110 -10.51 10.50 9.14
N ILE A 111 -11.15 11.65 8.88
CA ILE A 111 -11.08 12.82 9.76
C ILE A 111 -11.66 12.50 11.14
N GLU A 112 -12.83 11.86 11.20
CA GLU A 112 -13.49 11.49 12.45
C GLU A 112 -12.65 10.49 13.27
N HIS A 113 -12.09 9.48 12.60
CA HIS A 113 -11.23 8.49 13.25
C HIS A 113 -9.93 9.10 13.77
N LEU A 114 -9.34 10.02 13.02
CA LEU A 114 -8.15 10.76 13.44
C LEU A 114 -8.43 11.63 14.67
N HIS A 115 -9.54 12.37 14.70
CA HIS A 115 -9.96 13.13 15.89
C HIS A 115 -10.20 12.24 17.11
N HIS A 116 -10.78 11.05 16.91
CA HIS A 116 -10.99 10.09 17.99
C HIS A 116 -9.66 9.51 18.52
N ARG A 117 -8.68 9.23 17.65
CA ARG A 117 -7.32 8.81 18.08
C ARG A 117 -6.64 9.91 18.90
N LEU A 118 -6.66 11.14 18.41
CA LEU A 118 -6.03 12.29 19.09
C LEU A 118 -6.67 12.61 20.45
N SER A 119 -7.99 12.41 20.58
CA SER A 119 -8.68 12.64 21.86
C SER A 119 -8.35 11.57 22.92
N LYS A 120 -8.00 10.34 22.50
CA LYS A 120 -7.59 9.25 23.41
C LYS A 120 -6.14 9.34 23.88
N THR A 121 -5.25 10.02 23.14
CA THR A 121 -3.83 10.15 23.48
C THR A 121 -3.51 11.25 24.51
N ASN A 122 -4.49 12.06 24.93
CA ASN A 122 -4.29 13.06 25.99
C ASN A 122 -4.30 12.42 27.38
N VAL A 123 -3.14 11.88 27.77
CA VAL A 123 -2.80 11.55 29.15
C VAL A 123 -2.57 12.85 29.95
N SER A 124 -3.08 12.87 31.18
CA SER A 124 -3.23 13.98 32.13
C SER A 124 -2.00 14.94 32.29
N PRO A 125 -2.22 16.25 32.51
CA PRO A 125 -1.14 17.23 32.64
C PRO A 125 -0.57 17.23 34.07
N HIS A 126 0.58 16.60 34.30
CA HIS A 126 1.37 16.83 35.51
C HIS A 126 2.83 17.22 35.20
N THR A 127 3.05 18.53 35.31
CA THR A 127 4.22 19.22 35.91
C THR A 127 5.35 19.75 34.99
N ARG A 128 5.25 21.08 34.78
CA ARG A 128 6.29 22.16 34.71
C ARG A 128 7.23 22.33 33.49
N ASN A 129 6.90 23.39 32.74
CA ASN A 129 7.72 24.57 32.34
C ASN A 129 9.22 24.42 32.10
N THR A 130 9.66 24.78 30.88
CA THR A 130 10.46 26.00 30.64
C THR A 130 10.24 26.52 29.22
N HIS A 131 10.06 27.84 29.12
CA HIS A 131 9.92 28.61 27.88
C HIS A 131 11.07 28.38 26.90
N SER A 132 10.77 27.99 25.66
CA SER A 132 11.54 28.45 24.51
C SER A 132 10.63 28.65 23.30
N LYS A 133 10.97 29.66 22.51
CA LYS A 133 10.13 30.35 21.54
C LYS A 133 9.69 29.43 20.41
N PHE A 134 8.39 29.44 20.15
CA PHE A 134 7.74 28.93 18.95
C PHE A 134 8.36 29.56 17.70
N SER A 135 9.20 28.80 17.00
CA SER A 135 9.66 29.07 15.64
C SER A 135 9.04 28.00 14.73
N LYS A 136 8.03 28.43 13.97
CA LYS A 136 7.44 27.69 12.84
C LYS A 136 8.55 27.32 11.84
N ARG A 137 8.87 26.04 11.72
CA ARG A 137 9.23 25.30 10.49
C ARG A 137 10.04 24.07 10.87
N GLU A 138 9.35 22.95 10.99
CA GLU A 138 9.92 21.63 10.69
C GLU A 138 8.75 20.75 10.29
N SER A 139 8.77 20.37 9.02
CA SER A 139 7.84 19.46 8.35
C SER A 139 7.98 18.08 8.98
N SER A 140 7.13 17.77 9.94
CA SER A 140 6.85 16.40 10.35
C SER A 140 6.22 15.67 9.15
N LEU A 141 6.93 14.67 8.61
CA LEU A 141 6.34 13.66 7.73
C LEU A 141 5.11 13.11 8.44
N THR A 142 3.92 13.46 7.98
CA THR A 142 2.69 12.94 8.55
C THR A 142 2.55 11.50 8.05
N GLU A 143 2.55 10.52 8.95
CA GLU A 143 2.33 9.08 8.65
C GLU A 143 1.09 8.82 7.76
N SER A 144 0.17 9.79 7.67
CA SER A 144 -0.99 9.80 6.78
C SER A 144 -0.68 9.84 5.29
N ASP A 145 0.50 10.30 4.87
CA ASP A 145 0.74 10.64 3.46
C ASP A 145 1.09 9.42 2.60
N HIS A 146 1.48 8.32 3.22
CA HIS A 146 1.82 7.06 2.54
C HIS A 146 0.66 6.09 2.47
N ILE A 147 -0.49 6.43 3.08
CA ILE A 147 -1.59 5.49 3.23
C ILE A 147 -2.89 6.15 2.84
N GLN A 148 -3.58 5.54 1.89
CA GLN A 148 -4.85 6.05 1.47
C GLN A 148 -5.82 4.95 1.07
N THR A 149 -7.05 5.11 1.53
CA THR A 149 -8.18 4.26 1.18
C THR A 149 -8.96 4.88 0.02
N TYR A 150 -9.33 4.02 -0.92
CA TYR A 150 -10.11 4.33 -2.10
C TYR A 150 -11.27 3.34 -2.24
N ALA A 151 -12.21 3.67 -3.12
CA ALA A 151 -13.26 2.75 -3.52
C ALA A 151 -13.32 2.65 -5.04
N LEU A 152 -13.35 1.43 -5.56
CA LEU A 152 -13.75 1.19 -6.93
C LEU A 152 -15.24 1.50 -7.11
N PRO A 153 -15.66 1.91 -8.32
CA PRO A 153 -17.08 1.96 -8.67
C PRO A 153 -17.76 0.60 -8.44
N ILE A 154 -19.05 0.63 -8.11
CA ILE A 154 -19.85 -0.60 -7.94
C ILE A 154 -19.96 -1.31 -9.30
N ASP A 155 -19.65 -2.59 -9.31
CA ASP A 155 -19.71 -3.39 -10.53
C ASP A 155 -21.16 -3.75 -10.91
N LYS A 156 -21.32 -4.48 -12.02
CA LYS A 156 -22.65 -4.89 -12.51
C LYS A 156 -23.36 -5.89 -11.59
N THR A 157 -22.62 -6.58 -10.73
CA THR A 157 -23.15 -7.55 -9.77
C THR A 157 -23.55 -6.88 -8.45
N GLY A 158 -23.30 -5.58 -8.30
CA GLY A 158 -23.52 -4.85 -7.06
C GLY A 158 -22.39 -5.04 -6.05
N HIS A 159 -21.24 -5.56 -6.47
CA HIS A 159 -20.08 -5.73 -5.62
C HIS A 159 -19.21 -4.46 -5.64
N ARG A 160 -18.70 -4.06 -4.47
CA ARG A 160 -17.79 -2.92 -4.31
C ARG A 160 -16.49 -3.39 -3.65
N ILE A 161 -15.37 -2.90 -4.17
CA ILE A 161 -14.06 -3.13 -3.58
C ILE A 161 -13.59 -1.83 -2.94
N LEU A 162 -13.43 -1.85 -1.62
CA LEU A 162 -12.69 -0.84 -0.89
C LEU A 162 -11.24 -1.31 -0.81
N TYR A 163 -10.29 -0.44 -1.12
CA TYR A 163 -8.89 -0.84 -1.06
C TYR A 163 -8.03 0.25 -0.44
N THR A 164 -7.06 -0.18 0.35
CA THR A 164 -6.09 0.70 0.99
C THR A 164 -4.74 0.46 0.38
N ILE A 165 -4.08 1.52 -0.08
CA ILE A 165 -2.69 1.46 -0.51
C ILE A 165 -1.80 1.87 0.67
N VAL A 166 -0.79 1.05 0.95
CA VAL A 166 0.36 1.39 1.81
C VAL A 166 1.57 1.54 0.89
N GLU A 167 2.02 2.78 0.73
CA GLU A 167 3.22 3.12 -0.01
C GLU A 167 4.45 2.91 0.87
N TYR A 168 5.39 2.09 0.40
CA TYR A 168 6.62 1.83 1.14
C TYR A 168 7.58 3.01 1.05
N TRP A 169 8.25 3.27 2.16
CA TRP A 169 9.43 4.12 2.21
C TRP A 169 10.69 3.29 2.51
N PRO A 170 11.78 3.47 1.75
CA PRO A 170 11.79 4.06 0.40
C PRO A 170 11.05 3.17 -0.61
N LEU A 171 10.61 3.76 -1.73
CA LEU A 171 10.21 2.99 -2.91
C LEU A 171 11.45 2.45 -3.60
N LEU A 172 11.45 1.16 -3.93
CA LEU A 172 12.63 0.48 -4.47
C LEU A 172 12.44 0.10 -5.94
N ASP A 173 13.55 0.10 -6.69
CA ASP A 173 13.62 -0.65 -7.93
C ASP A 173 13.56 -2.15 -7.58
N SER A 174 12.86 -2.94 -8.40
CA SER A 174 12.80 -4.38 -8.20
C SER A 174 14.18 -5.03 -8.15
N SER A 175 15.16 -4.50 -8.88
CA SER A 175 16.54 -5.00 -8.89
C SER A 175 17.26 -4.86 -7.55
N ASP A 176 16.79 -3.95 -6.69
CA ASP A 176 17.35 -3.69 -5.36
C ASP A 176 16.63 -4.46 -4.23
N LEU A 177 15.56 -5.20 -4.55
CA LEU A 177 14.80 -5.94 -3.55
C LEU A 177 15.55 -7.20 -3.10
N SER A 178 15.71 -7.32 -1.78
CA SER A 178 16.37 -8.44 -1.13
C SER A 178 15.40 -9.27 -0.30
N MET A 179 15.94 -10.27 0.40
CA MET A 179 15.18 -11.11 1.32
C MET A 179 14.51 -10.32 2.46
N ASN A 180 15.11 -9.20 2.88
CA ASN A 180 14.55 -8.34 3.93
C ASN A 180 13.22 -7.71 3.48
N GLU A 181 13.13 -7.28 2.22
CA GLU A 181 11.94 -6.68 1.65
C GLU A 181 10.84 -7.72 1.45
N TRP A 182 11.19 -8.94 1.02
CA TRP A 182 10.23 -10.05 0.95
C TRP A 182 9.65 -10.37 2.33
N LYS A 183 10.51 -10.41 3.36
CA LYS A 183 10.10 -10.63 4.74
C LYS A 183 9.16 -9.52 5.22
N ARG A 184 9.46 -8.25 4.92
CA ARG A 184 8.58 -7.10 5.23
C ARG A 184 7.21 -7.25 4.59
N ILE A 185 7.14 -7.57 3.30
CA ILE A 185 5.87 -7.81 2.59
C ILE A 185 5.09 -8.93 3.28
N ALA A 186 5.73 -10.05 3.58
CA ALA A 186 5.09 -11.18 4.25
C ALA A 186 4.57 -10.81 5.65
N GLN A 187 5.35 -10.05 6.42
CA GLN A 187 4.96 -9.57 7.75
C GLN A 187 3.78 -8.61 7.71
N ASP A 188 3.72 -7.73 6.70
CA ASP A 188 2.59 -6.82 6.51
C ASP A 188 1.30 -7.58 6.13
N ILE A 189 1.38 -8.51 5.19
CA ILE A 189 0.24 -9.38 4.84
C ILE A 189 -0.25 -10.13 6.08
N TYR A 190 0.66 -10.67 6.88
CA TYR A 190 0.31 -11.40 8.10
C TYR A 190 -0.34 -10.50 9.15
N ALA A 191 0.18 -9.29 9.36
CA ALA A 191 -0.36 -8.34 10.34
C ALA A 191 -1.81 -7.95 10.03
N PHE A 192 -2.12 -7.77 8.74
CA PHE A 192 -3.45 -7.36 8.28
C PHE A 192 -4.32 -8.53 7.80
N TYR A 193 -3.88 -9.76 8.03
CA TYR A 193 -4.50 -10.92 7.39
C TYR A 193 -5.99 -11.06 7.69
N ASN A 194 -6.43 -10.69 8.90
CA ASN A 194 -7.83 -10.80 9.30
C ASN A 194 -8.68 -9.59 8.90
N GLU A 195 -8.06 -8.47 8.55
CA GLU A 195 -8.73 -7.21 8.28
C GLU A 195 -9.09 -7.03 6.80
N PHE A 196 -8.40 -7.74 5.91
CA PHE A 196 -8.62 -7.67 4.47
C PHE A 196 -8.99 -9.03 3.89
N ASP A 197 -9.74 -9.01 2.81
CA ASP A 197 -10.27 -10.18 2.13
C ASP A 197 -9.32 -10.68 1.02
N GLY A 198 -8.41 -9.81 0.56
CA GLY A 198 -7.32 -10.14 -0.35
C GLY A 198 -6.21 -9.10 -0.36
N PHE A 199 -5.09 -9.45 -1.01
CA PHE A 199 -3.88 -8.63 -1.04
C PHE A 199 -3.41 -8.41 -2.48
N VAL A 200 -2.90 -7.22 -2.76
CA VAL A 200 -2.19 -6.89 -3.98
C VAL A 200 -0.80 -6.36 -3.62
N VAL A 201 0.22 -6.78 -4.34
CA VAL A 201 1.57 -6.23 -4.21
C VAL A 201 1.97 -5.60 -5.54
N LEU A 202 2.13 -4.27 -5.53
CA LEU A 202 2.61 -3.52 -6.69
C LEU A 202 4.14 -3.47 -6.64
N HIS A 203 4.75 -3.99 -7.70
CA HIS A 203 6.17 -4.32 -7.72
C HIS A 203 6.80 -4.07 -9.10
N GLY A 204 8.11 -3.82 -9.15
CA GLY A 204 8.87 -3.72 -10.41
C GLY A 204 9.01 -5.08 -11.11
N THR A 205 9.10 -5.08 -12.44
CA THR A 205 8.96 -6.32 -13.22
C THR A 205 10.19 -7.22 -13.20
N ASP A 206 11.38 -6.68 -12.94
CA ASP A 206 12.65 -7.38 -13.16
C ASP A 206 12.83 -8.58 -12.22
N THR A 207 12.37 -8.45 -10.98
CA THR A 207 12.48 -9.50 -9.96
C THR A 207 11.13 -9.99 -9.43
N LEU A 208 10.01 -9.58 -10.05
CA LEU A 208 8.65 -9.89 -9.59
C LEU A 208 8.41 -11.40 -9.43
N ALA A 209 8.88 -12.21 -10.38
CA ALA A 209 8.72 -13.67 -10.31
C ALA A 209 9.49 -14.30 -9.14
N TYR A 210 10.66 -13.75 -8.79
CA TYR A 210 11.43 -14.19 -7.62
C TYR A 210 10.71 -13.82 -6.33
N THR A 211 10.20 -12.60 -6.22
CA THR A 211 9.39 -12.17 -5.07
C THR A 211 8.14 -13.02 -4.91
N ALA A 212 7.40 -13.28 -6.00
CA ALA A 212 6.22 -14.15 -5.98
C ALA A 212 6.55 -15.55 -5.47
N SER A 213 7.65 -16.14 -5.97
CA SER A 213 8.13 -17.45 -5.55
C SER A 213 8.56 -17.47 -4.07
N ALA A 214 9.26 -16.43 -3.61
CA ALA A 214 9.65 -16.32 -2.21
C ALA A 214 8.42 -16.24 -1.30
N LEU A 215 7.45 -15.38 -1.65
CA LEU A 215 6.21 -15.22 -0.90
C LEU A 215 5.38 -16.51 -0.87
N SER A 216 5.33 -17.29 -1.95
CA SER A 216 4.60 -18.57 -1.95
C SER A 216 5.15 -19.57 -0.92
N PHE A 217 6.45 -19.50 -0.60
CA PHE A 217 7.04 -20.31 0.47
C PHE A 217 6.92 -19.68 1.87
N MET A 218 6.93 -18.35 1.96
CA MET A 218 6.82 -17.63 3.24
C MET A 218 5.39 -17.63 3.80
N LEU A 219 4.38 -17.61 2.94
CA LEU A 219 2.97 -17.47 3.28
C LEU A 219 2.27 -18.83 3.39
N GLU A 220 2.50 -19.54 4.49
CA GLU A 220 1.91 -20.87 4.68
C GLU A 220 0.43 -20.84 5.05
N ASN A 221 -0.34 -21.80 4.51
CA ASN A 221 -1.78 -21.94 4.74
C ASN A 221 -2.51 -20.64 4.40
N LEU A 222 -2.35 -20.22 3.15
CA LEU A 222 -3.02 -19.06 2.61
C LEU A 222 -4.46 -19.45 2.24
N ASP A 223 -5.43 -18.68 2.73
CA ASP A 223 -6.87 -18.82 2.48
C ASP A 223 -7.45 -17.60 1.72
N LYS A 224 -6.58 -16.68 1.29
CA LYS A 224 -6.93 -15.39 0.67
C LYS A 224 -5.97 -15.09 -0.48
N PRO A 225 -6.44 -14.51 -1.59
CA PRO A 225 -5.58 -14.21 -2.74
C PRO A 225 -4.49 -13.21 -2.38
N VAL A 226 -3.26 -13.46 -2.86
CA VAL A 226 -2.15 -12.50 -2.85
C VAL A 226 -1.68 -12.33 -4.28
N VAL A 227 -2.06 -11.22 -4.92
CA VAL A 227 -1.81 -10.97 -6.35
C VAL A 227 -0.66 -10.00 -6.51
N LEU A 228 0.45 -10.44 -7.09
CA LEU A 228 1.54 -9.56 -7.51
C LEU A 228 1.26 -9.02 -8.91
N THR A 229 1.54 -7.73 -9.11
CA THR A 229 1.48 -7.13 -10.43
C THR A 229 2.40 -5.93 -10.55
N GLY A 230 2.52 -5.39 -11.75
CA GLY A 230 3.35 -4.26 -12.11
C GLY A 230 2.97 -3.73 -13.48
N ALA A 231 3.85 -2.94 -14.09
CA ALA A 231 3.61 -2.38 -15.42
C ALA A 231 4.93 -2.06 -16.13
N GLN A 232 4.90 -2.07 -17.47
CA GLN A 232 5.99 -1.58 -18.30
C GLN A 232 5.94 -0.06 -18.48
N LEU A 233 4.75 0.54 -18.37
CA LEU A 233 4.56 1.99 -18.34
C LEU A 233 3.83 2.41 -17.06
N PRO A 234 4.13 3.58 -16.48
CA PRO A 234 3.43 4.05 -15.30
C PRO A 234 1.92 4.15 -15.52
N VAL A 235 1.12 3.86 -14.49
CA VAL A 235 -0.34 3.69 -14.57
C VAL A 235 -1.08 4.93 -15.06
N PHE A 236 -0.46 6.10 -15.16
CA PHE A 236 -1.08 7.35 -15.59
C PHE A 236 -0.72 7.71 -17.04
N GLU A 237 0.16 6.95 -17.68
CA GLU A 237 0.43 7.10 -19.11
C GLU A 237 -0.75 6.58 -19.94
N PHE A 238 -1.04 7.27 -21.05
CA PHE A 238 -2.25 7.03 -21.86
C PHE A 238 -2.39 5.60 -22.40
N ARG A 239 -1.26 4.92 -22.66
CA ARG A 239 -1.22 3.55 -23.20
C ARG A 239 -0.64 2.55 -22.21
N SER A 240 -0.70 2.85 -20.91
CA SER A 240 -0.11 1.99 -19.89
C SER A 240 -0.88 0.67 -19.74
N ASP A 241 -0.11 -0.41 -19.72
CA ASP A 241 -0.56 -1.75 -19.32
C ASP A 241 -0.93 -1.83 -17.83
N GLY A 242 -0.40 -0.91 -17.02
CA GLY A 242 -0.65 -0.79 -15.60
C GLY A 242 -2.11 -0.57 -15.23
N TRP A 243 -2.93 0.03 -16.11
CA TRP A 243 -4.36 0.21 -15.85
C TRP A 243 -5.07 -1.14 -15.69
N ASN A 244 -4.92 -2.02 -16.69
CA ASN A 244 -5.59 -3.32 -16.70
C ASN A 244 -4.97 -4.26 -15.67
N ASN A 245 -3.64 -4.24 -15.54
CA ASN A 245 -2.92 -5.05 -14.57
C ASN A 245 -3.37 -4.72 -13.13
N PHE A 246 -3.38 -3.44 -12.74
CA PHE A 246 -3.77 -3.06 -11.39
C PHE A 246 -5.27 -3.29 -11.13
N LEU A 247 -6.15 -2.90 -12.07
CA LEU A 247 -7.59 -3.12 -11.90
C LEU A 247 -7.92 -4.60 -11.82
N GLY A 248 -7.34 -5.42 -12.69
CA GLY A 248 -7.52 -6.87 -12.66
C GLY A 248 -7.02 -7.48 -11.35
N ALA A 249 -5.89 -7.00 -10.80
CA ALA A 249 -5.36 -7.50 -9.55
C ALA A 249 -6.29 -7.19 -8.38
N LEU A 250 -6.85 -5.97 -8.32
CA LEU A 250 -7.87 -5.61 -7.34
C LEU A 250 -9.12 -6.49 -7.50
N MET A 251 -9.57 -6.73 -8.73
CA MET A 251 -10.74 -7.57 -9.00
C MET A 251 -10.51 -9.03 -8.60
N ILE A 252 -9.33 -9.60 -8.83
CA ILE A 252 -9.01 -10.97 -8.39
C ILE A 252 -8.91 -11.02 -6.86
N ALA A 253 -8.23 -10.05 -6.24
CA ALA A 253 -8.05 -10.01 -4.80
C ALA A 253 -9.37 -9.79 -4.04
N GLY A 254 -10.24 -8.92 -4.53
CA GLY A 254 -11.50 -8.55 -3.88
C GLY A 254 -12.74 -9.27 -4.41
N GLY A 255 -12.68 -9.93 -5.57
CA GLY A 255 -13.86 -10.44 -6.27
C GLY A 255 -14.44 -11.75 -5.74
N ASN A 256 -14.06 -12.20 -4.54
CA ASN A 256 -14.52 -13.45 -3.91
C ASN A 256 -14.26 -14.71 -4.76
N TYR A 257 -13.17 -14.73 -5.51
CA TYR A 257 -12.70 -15.94 -6.18
C TYR A 257 -12.01 -16.87 -5.19
N ALA A 258 -12.20 -18.18 -5.34
CA ALA A 258 -11.54 -19.20 -4.51
C ALA A 258 -10.07 -19.44 -4.94
N ILE A 259 -9.27 -18.37 -5.01
CA ILE A 259 -7.85 -18.41 -5.37
C ILE A 259 -7.05 -18.11 -4.10
N CYS A 260 -6.58 -19.17 -3.45
CA CYS A 260 -5.89 -19.08 -2.16
C CYS A 260 -4.37 -19.23 -2.36
N GLU A 261 -3.82 -18.52 -3.34
CA GLU A 261 -2.43 -18.66 -3.78
C GLU A 261 -1.76 -17.28 -3.94
N VAL A 262 -0.43 -17.31 -3.97
CA VAL A 262 0.38 -16.19 -4.43
C VAL A 262 0.43 -16.26 -5.96
N THR A 263 -0.20 -15.30 -6.63
CA THR A 263 -0.33 -15.27 -8.09
C THR A 263 0.34 -14.05 -8.69
N VAL A 264 0.57 -14.09 -10.00
CA VAL A 264 1.09 -12.97 -10.78
C VAL A 264 0.06 -12.67 -11.87
N LEU A 265 -0.35 -11.41 -11.98
CA LEU A 265 -1.31 -10.99 -13.00
C LEU A 265 -0.68 -9.98 -13.96
N PHE A 266 -0.68 -10.29 -15.25
CA PHE A 266 -0.27 -9.37 -16.33
C PHE A 266 -1.06 -9.67 -17.60
N HIS A 267 -1.49 -8.63 -18.31
CA HIS A 267 -2.16 -8.77 -19.62
C HIS A 267 -3.35 -9.75 -19.58
N ASP A 268 -4.21 -9.57 -18.58
CA ASP A 268 -5.42 -10.36 -18.36
C ASP A 268 -5.17 -11.87 -18.13
N LYS A 269 -4.00 -12.23 -17.59
CA LYS A 269 -3.58 -13.60 -17.27
C LYS A 269 -2.89 -13.72 -15.93
#